data_AF-A0A958A415-F1
#
_entry.id   AF-A0A958A415-F1
#
_cell.length_a   1.000
_cell.length_b   1.000
_cell.length_c   1.000
_cell.angle_alpha   90.00
_cell.angle_beta   90.00
_cell.angle_gamma   90.00
#
_symmetry.space_group_name_H-M   'P 1'
#
loop_
_entity.id
_entity.type
_entity.pdbx_description
1 polymer ?
#
loop_
_entity_poly.entity_id
_entity_poly.type
_entity_poly.pdbx_seq_one_letter_code
_entity_poly.pdbx_strand_id
1 'polypeptide(L)'
;MKCHKVAATWVTFIVLLAFALPMAANAQEPISGADGQGFIGELGLADPPSAGLTVQYMFTGVANHPTAATRQIATSVHCTNFGSTAIQTEIQFFSVGAVVPYTQTATIVVNRTWTFSTQNTAIFREDSILNTGILEQGSGRILANNAELICTAQLVDPIGNPPAFMARLPLFDRYGQPPGTRHKFYLPLILK
;
A
#
# COMPACT_ATOMS: atom_id res chain seq x y z
N MET A 1 -17.56 -9.16 73.47
CA MET A 1 -17.83 -8.58 72.13
C MET A 1 -16.58 -8.77 71.27
N LYS A 2 -16.71 -9.50 70.16
CA LYS A 2 -15.60 -9.98 69.32
C LYS A 2 -15.12 -8.86 68.39
N CYS A 3 -13.86 -8.48 68.55
CA CYS A 3 -13.09 -7.66 67.63
C CYS A 3 -12.07 -8.57 66.94
N HIS A 4 -11.79 -8.30 65.66
CA HIS A 4 -10.79 -8.89 64.75
C HIS A 4 -11.37 -9.62 63.54
N LYS A 5 -11.06 -9.05 62.36
CA LYS A 5 -10.65 -9.72 61.09
C LYS A 5 -11.06 -8.85 59.89
N VAL A 6 -10.40 -7.71 59.70
CA VAL A 6 -10.47 -6.93 58.45
C VAL A 6 -9.06 -6.42 58.13
N ALA A 7 -8.17 -7.31 57.70
CA ALA A 7 -6.81 -6.89 57.29
C ALA A 7 -6.11 -7.84 56.30
N ALA A 8 -6.74 -8.94 55.87
CA ALA A 8 -6.05 -10.00 55.13
C ALA A 8 -6.65 -10.28 53.74
N THR A 9 -7.24 -9.28 53.09
CA THR A 9 -7.93 -9.47 51.80
C THR A 9 -7.63 -8.36 50.77
N TRP A 10 -6.67 -7.49 51.05
CA TRP A 10 -6.29 -6.38 50.15
C TRP A 10 -4.95 -6.57 49.43
N VAL A 11 -4.12 -7.52 49.86
CA VAL A 11 -2.77 -7.72 49.28
C VAL A 11 -2.78 -8.64 48.06
N THR A 12 -3.76 -9.54 47.94
CA THR A 12 -3.84 -10.49 46.81
C THR A 12 -4.38 -9.88 45.51
N PHE A 13 -5.06 -8.73 45.56
CA PHE A 13 -5.58 -8.08 44.35
C PHE A 13 -4.53 -7.25 43.61
N ILE A 14 -3.47 -6.79 44.30
CA ILE A 14 -2.40 -5.98 43.69
C ILE A 14 -1.39 -6.85 42.94
N VAL A 15 -1.16 -8.09 43.37
CA VAL A 15 -0.21 -9.00 42.71
C VAL A 15 -0.76 -9.57 41.39
N LEU A 16 -2.08 -9.71 41.26
CA LEU A 16 -2.72 -10.22 40.03
C LEU A 16 -2.84 -9.16 38.91
N LEU A 17 -2.80 -7.86 39.24
CA LEU A 17 -2.80 -6.79 38.23
C LEU A 17 -1.43 -6.58 37.58
N ALA A 18 -0.34 -7.06 38.22
CA ALA A 18 1.02 -6.92 37.71
C ALA A 18 1.43 -8.00 36.68
N PHE A 19 0.65 -9.09 36.55
CA PHE A 19 0.95 -10.19 35.63
C PHE A 19 0.08 -10.23 34.36
N ALA A 20 -0.90 -9.33 34.22
CA ALA A 20 -1.78 -9.29 33.04
C ALA A 20 -1.33 -8.27 31.95
N LEU A 21 -0.18 -7.62 32.12
CA LEU A 21 0.34 -6.59 31.20
C LEU A 21 1.73 -7.01 30.69
N PRO A 22 1.82 -8.07 29.86
CA PRO A 22 2.46 -7.85 28.57
C PRO A 22 1.92 -8.80 27.48
N MET A 23 0.69 -8.60 26.99
CA MET A 23 0.21 -9.32 25.79
C MET A 23 -0.44 -8.43 24.72
N ALA A 24 -0.37 -7.11 24.87
CA ALA A 24 -0.79 -6.16 23.83
C ALA A 24 0.36 -5.19 23.49
N ALA A 25 1.52 -5.74 23.15
CA ALA A 25 2.64 -4.96 22.62
C ALA A 25 3.51 -5.81 21.69
N ASN A 26 2.89 -6.49 20.72
CA ASN A 26 3.55 -6.69 19.42
C ASN A 26 3.02 -5.61 18.46
N ALA A 27 3.00 -4.36 18.93
CA ALA A 27 3.08 -3.24 18.02
C ALA A 27 4.53 -3.24 17.56
N GLN A 28 4.74 -3.68 16.33
CA GLN A 28 6.01 -3.63 15.61
C GLN A 28 6.72 -2.33 15.97
N GLU A 29 7.80 -2.42 16.76
CA GLU A 29 8.57 -1.24 17.10
C GLU A 29 9.07 -0.63 15.78
N PRO A 30 8.91 0.69 15.57
CA PRO A 30 9.65 1.34 14.52
C PRO A 30 11.12 1.16 14.88
N ILE A 31 11.89 0.52 14.01
CA ILE A 31 13.34 0.38 14.17
C ILE A 31 13.92 1.80 14.14
N SER A 32 13.98 2.45 15.30
CA SER A 32 14.66 3.72 15.51
C SER A 32 16.13 3.42 15.71
N GLY A 33 16.80 3.10 14.60
CA GLY A 33 18.16 2.58 14.66
C GLY A 33 18.89 2.58 13.31
N ALA A 34 18.65 3.57 12.46
CA ALA A 34 19.59 3.91 11.39
C ALA A 34 19.33 5.34 10.92
N ASP A 35 20.22 6.24 11.30
CA ASP A 35 20.43 7.51 10.62
C ASP A 35 21.08 7.20 9.27
N GLY A 36 20.30 6.60 8.38
CA GLY A 36 20.70 6.11 7.08
C GLY A 36 19.51 6.27 6.17
N GLN A 37 19.68 7.08 5.14
CA GLN A 37 18.68 7.20 4.09
C GLN A 37 18.42 5.81 3.53
N GLY A 38 17.34 5.17 3.98
CA GLY A 38 16.95 3.84 3.55
C GLY A 38 16.90 3.85 2.04
N PHE A 39 17.80 3.09 1.41
CA PHE A 39 17.74 2.92 -0.03
C PHE A 39 16.36 2.39 -0.36
N ILE A 40 15.70 3.00 -1.34
CA ILE A 40 14.44 2.47 -1.85
C ILE A 40 14.74 1.04 -2.31
N GLY A 41 14.17 0.10 -1.59
CA GLY A 41 14.10 -1.29 -1.94
C GLY A 41 14.32 -2.28 -0.81
N GLU A 42 14.89 -1.89 0.32
CA GLU A 42 15.21 -2.87 1.38
C GLU A 42 13.95 -3.44 2.05
N LEU A 43 12.89 -2.65 2.15
CA LEU A 43 11.61 -3.00 2.78
C LEU A 43 10.44 -3.05 1.78
N GLY A 44 10.69 -2.78 0.50
CA GLY A 44 9.70 -2.83 -0.58
C GLY A 44 8.57 -1.83 -0.38
N LEU A 45 7.33 -2.32 -0.19
CA LEU A 45 6.18 -1.44 0.06
C LEU A 45 6.35 -0.54 1.28
N ALA A 46 7.12 -0.99 2.28
CA ALA A 46 7.37 -0.27 3.52
C ALA A 46 8.53 0.74 3.42
N ASP A 47 9.22 0.84 2.28
CA ASP A 47 10.25 1.85 2.08
C ASP A 47 9.67 3.27 2.21
N PRO A 48 10.44 4.26 2.68
CA PRO A 48 9.98 5.64 2.64
C PRO A 48 9.61 6.06 1.21
N PRO A 49 8.56 6.89 1.02
CA PRO A 49 8.24 7.40 -0.29
C PRO A 49 9.32 8.36 -0.80
N SER A 50 9.45 8.48 -2.12
CA SER A 50 10.31 9.48 -2.76
C SER A 50 10.02 10.89 -2.23
N ALA A 51 11.06 11.72 -2.13
CA ALA A 51 10.97 13.04 -1.50
C ALA A 51 9.85 13.91 -2.13
N GLY A 52 8.99 14.47 -1.28
CA GLY A 52 7.86 15.30 -1.71
C GLY A 52 6.62 14.52 -2.17
N LEU A 53 6.66 13.18 -2.16
CA LEU A 53 5.52 12.34 -2.48
C LEU A 53 5.00 11.60 -1.25
N THR A 54 3.72 11.25 -1.29
CA THR A 54 3.03 10.48 -0.25
C THR A 54 2.31 9.30 -0.87
N VAL A 55 2.30 8.16 -0.17
CA VAL A 55 1.58 6.96 -0.61
C VAL A 55 0.08 7.24 -0.63
N GLN A 56 -0.51 7.18 -1.82
CA GLN A 56 -1.95 7.30 -2.04
C GLN A 56 -2.63 5.93 -1.98
N TYR A 57 -2.05 4.96 -2.69
CA TYR A 57 -2.60 3.62 -2.82
C TYR A 57 -1.49 2.57 -2.79
N MET A 58 -1.79 1.41 -2.23
CA MET A 58 -1.02 0.17 -2.34
C MET A 58 -1.93 -0.92 -2.89
N PHE A 59 -1.37 -1.91 -3.58
CA PHE A 59 -2.12 -3.04 -4.10
C PHE A 59 -1.21 -4.25 -4.31
N THR A 60 -1.81 -5.43 -4.34
CA THR A 60 -1.12 -6.71 -4.52
C THR A 60 -1.62 -7.43 -5.76
N GLY A 61 -0.88 -8.42 -6.23
CA GLY A 61 -1.22 -9.19 -7.42
C GLY A 61 -0.77 -8.52 -8.72
N VAL A 62 0.26 -7.68 -8.68
CA VAL A 62 0.90 -7.19 -9.91
C VAL A 62 1.49 -8.38 -10.66
N ALA A 63 1.16 -8.49 -11.94
CA ALA A 63 1.70 -9.50 -12.83
C ALA A 63 1.96 -8.94 -14.22
N ASN A 64 2.95 -9.52 -14.89
CA ASN A 64 3.32 -9.23 -16.27
C ASN A 64 3.94 -10.46 -16.90
N HIS A 65 3.49 -10.83 -18.08
CA HIS A 65 4.15 -11.83 -18.89
C HIS A 65 4.32 -11.28 -20.31
N PRO A 66 5.49 -10.71 -20.68
CA PRO A 66 5.63 -9.98 -21.94
C PRO A 66 6.12 -10.79 -23.13
N THR A 67 6.44 -12.08 -22.93
CA THR A 67 6.94 -12.96 -24.01
C THR A 67 5.91 -13.09 -25.13
N ALA A 68 6.36 -12.92 -26.37
CA ALA A 68 5.48 -12.89 -27.54
C ALA A 68 4.64 -14.18 -27.73
N ALA A 69 5.12 -15.32 -27.23
CA ALA A 69 4.42 -16.60 -27.31
C ALA A 69 3.23 -16.70 -26.32
N THR A 70 3.26 -15.94 -25.23
CA THR A 70 2.34 -16.09 -24.10
C THR A 70 2.15 -14.75 -23.39
N ARG A 71 1.87 -13.65 -24.11
CA ARG A 71 1.46 -12.41 -23.41
C ARG A 71 0.12 -12.63 -22.75
N GLN A 72 0.18 -13.20 -21.58
CA GLN A 72 -0.97 -13.76 -20.90
C GLN A 72 -1.57 -12.74 -19.98
N ILE A 73 -0.77 -11.80 -19.45
CA ILE A 73 -1.23 -10.90 -18.40
C ILE A 73 -0.43 -9.60 -18.40
N ALA A 74 -1.15 -8.49 -18.22
CA ALA A 74 -0.58 -7.19 -17.92
C ALA A 74 -1.30 -6.59 -16.71
N THR A 75 -0.58 -5.78 -15.94
CA THR A 75 -1.19 -4.92 -14.92
C THR A 75 -1.30 -3.51 -15.48
N SER A 76 -2.51 -2.97 -15.53
CA SER A 76 -2.78 -1.59 -15.93
C SER A 76 -3.37 -0.80 -14.75
N VAL A 77 -2.88 0.42 -14.59
CA VAL A 77 -3.27 1.35 -13.53
C VAL A 77 -3.70 2.65 -14.17
N HIS A 78 -4.94 3.04 -13.92
CA HIS A 78 -5.52 4.28 -14.43
C HIS A 78 -5.67 5.25 -13.27
N CYS A 79 -5.04 6.42 -13.38
CA CYS A 79 -5.07 7.46 -12.37
C CYS A 79 -5.63 8.74 -12.96
N THR A 80 -6.68 9.28 -12.35
CA THR A 80 -7.33 10.52 -12.77
C THR A 80 -7.08 11.60 -11.73
N ASN A 81 -6.55 12.74 -12.19
CA ASN A 81 -6.47 13.94 -11.37
C ASN A 81 -7.83 14.66 -11.39
N PHE A 82 -8.50 14.72 -10.23
CA PHE A 82 -9.78 15.41 -10.06
C PHE A 82 -9.65 16.76 -9.35
N GLY A 83 -8.42 17.18 -9.06
CA GLY A 83 -8.09 18.45 -8.41
C GLY A 83 -8.09 19.64 -9.36
N SER A 84 -7.61 20.77 -8.85
CA SER A 84 -7.54 22.05 -9.59
C SER A 84 -6.14 22.40 -10.11
N THR A 85 -5.13 21.59 -9.77
CA THR A 85 -3.74 21.79 -10.18
C THR A 85 -3.13 20.48 -10.69
N ALA A 86 -2.03 20.55 -11.44
CA ALA A 86 -1.34 19.35 -11.91
C ALA A 86 -0.67 18.61 -10.74
N ILE A 87 -0.73 17.28 -10.79
CA ILE A 87 -0.22 16.40 -9.73
C ILE A 87 1.02 15.66 -10.26
N GLN A 88 2.09 15.66 -9.49
CA GLN A 88 3.22 14.77 -9.72
C GLN A 88 2.91 13.42 -9.10
N THR A 89 3.03 12.37 -9.91
CA THR A 89 2.74 10.99 -9.53
C THR A 89 3.92 10.10 -9.82
N GLU A 90 4.10 9.08 -8.98
CA GLU A 90 5.07 8.03 -9.18
C GLU A 90 4.41 6.69 -8.90
N ILE A 91 4.59 5.73 -9.80
CA ILE A 91 4.13 4.37 -9.63
C ILE A 91 5.35 3.46 -9.49
N GLN A 92 5.28 2.55 -8.52
CA GLN A 92 6.35 1.61 -8.22
C GLN A 92 5.78 0.19 -8.17
N PHE A 93 6.33 -0.73 -8.97
CA PHE A 93 6.00 -2.16 -8.94
C PHE A 93 7.18 -2.95 -8.38
N PHE A 94 6.87 -3.86 -7.46
CA PHE A 94 7.81 -4.74 -6.80
C PHE A 94 7.53 -6.18 -7.23
N SER A 95 8.56 -6.89 -7.67
CA SER A 95 8.49 -8.34 -7.86
C SER A 95 8.55 -9.06 -6.52
N VAL A 96 8.15 -10.34 -6.47
CA VAL A 96 8.40 -11.20 -5.30
C VAL A 96 9.88 -11.17 -4.93
N GLY A 97 10.17 -10.77 -3.69
CA GLY A 97 11.54 -10.72 -3.16
C GLY A 97 12.45 -9.69 -3.83
N ALA A 98 11.93 -8.85 -4.74
CA ALA A 98 12.73 -7.80 -5.33
C ALA A 98 12.85 -6.63 -4.35
N VAL A 99 14.10 -6.24 -4.18
CA VAL A 99 14.48 -5.06 -3.42
C VAL A 99 14.13 -3.83 -4.27
N VAL A 100 14.64 -3.73 -5.49
CA VAL A 100 14.45 -2.52 -6.32
C VAL A 100 13.09 -2.53 -7.06
N PRO A 101 12.27 -1.46 -6.93
CA PRO A 101 11.04 -1.33 -7.71
C PRO A 101 11.26 -0.89 -9.16
N TYR A 102 10.41 -1.37 -10.05
CA TYR A 102 10.18 -0.74 -11.34
C TYR A 102 9.41 0.56 -11.13
N THR A 103 10.02 1.68 -11.48
CA THR A 103 9.50 3.01 -11.15
C THR A 103 9.19 3.81 -12.41
N GLN A 104 8.04 4.48 -12.42
CA GLN A 104 7.67 5.41 -13.47
C GLN A 104 7.03 6.66 -12.88
N THR A 105 7.47 7.83 -13.33
CA THR A 105 6.92 9.12 -12.92
C THR A 105 6.07 9.71 -14.04
N ALA A 106 5.07 10.50 -13.67
CA ALA A 106 4.26 11.28 -14.59
C ALA A 106 3.73 12.56 -13.91
N THR A 107 3.47 13.57 -14.72
CA THR A 107 2.70 14.75 -14.30
C THR A 107 1.31 14.67 -14.93
N ILE A 108 0.29 14.50 -14.08
CA ILE A 108 -1.10 14.36 -14.51
C ILE A 108 -1.77 15.72 -14.39
N VAL A 109 -2.09 16.33 -15.53
CA VAL A 109 -2.85 17.59 -15.59
C VAL A 109 -4.29 17.39 -15.12
N VAL A 110 -4.94 18.49 -14.75
CA VAL A 110 -6.32 18.52 -14.25
C VAL A 110 -7.27 17.81 -15.21
N ASN A 111 -8.18 16.99 -14.68
CA ASN A 111 -9.20 16.24 -15.41
C ASN A 111 -8.66 15.25 -16.46
N ARG A 112 -7.38 14.88 -16.38
CA ARG A 112 -6.78 13.85 -17.23
C ARG A 112 -6.64 12.53 -16.48
N THR A 113 -6.94 11.45 -17.18
CA THR A 113 -6.54 10.09 -16.79
C THR A 113 -5.20 9.75 -17.43
N TRP A 114 -4.27 9.26 -16.63
CA TRP A 114 -3.00 8.70 -17.06
C TRP A 114 -3.00 7.20 -16.87
N THR A 115 -2.66 6.45 -17.91
CA THR A 115 -2.61 4.98 -17.87
C THR A 115 -1.17 4.50 -17.80
N PHE A 116 -0.81 3.89 -16.67
CA PHE A 116 0.42 3.14 -16.50
C PHE A 116 0.16 1.67 -16.78
N SER A 117 1.08 0.98 -17.44
CA SER A 117 0.95 -0.46 -17.64
C SER A 117 2.30 -1.17 -17.57
N THR A 118 2.29 -2.45 -17.19
CA THR A 118 3.50 -3.27 -17.27
C THR A 118 3.96 -3.51 -18.71
N GLN A 119 3.02 -3.51 -19.65
CA GLN A 119 3.23 -3.65 -21.10
C GLN A 119 2.07 -3.02 -21.91
N ASN A 120 2.27 -2.86 -23.22
CA ASN A 120 1.19 -2.44 -24.13
C ASN A 120 0.00 -3.41 -24.08
N THR A 121 -1.22 -2.87 -24.10
CA THR A 121 -2.45 -3.65 -24.23
C THR A 121 -3.17 -3.30 -25.54
N ALA A 122 -3.99 -4.21 -26.04
CA ALA A 122 -4.77 -3.99 -27.26
C ALA A 122 -5.99 -3.08 -27.04
N ILE A 123 -6.42 -2.90 -25.79
CA ILE A 123 -7.68 -2.22 -25.44
C ILE A 123 -7.50 -0.87 -24.77
N PHE A 124 -6.39 -0.66 -24.07
CA PHE A 124 -6.09 0.63 -23.46
C PHE A 124 -5.08 1.39 -24.31
N ARG A 125 -5.04 2.70 -24.07
CA ARG A 125 -4.00 3.56 -24.59
C ARG A 125 -3.07 3.90 -23.44
N GLU A 126 -1.93 3.24 -23.37
CA GLU A 126 -0.94 3.48 -22.33
C GLU A 126 -0.27 4.85 -22.55
N ASP A 127 -0.21 5.65 -21.48
CA ASP A 127 0.62 6.85 -21.46
C ASP A 127 2.04 6.53 -20.96
N SER A 128 2.21 5.45 -20.19
CA SER A 128 3.51 4.99 -19.72
C SER A 128 3.60 3.48 -19.54
N ILE A 129 4.72 2.91 -19.94
CA ILE A 129 4.98 1.47 -19.88
C ILE A 129 6.19 1.22 -19.01
N LEU A 130 6.03 0.43 -17.94
CA LEU A 130 7.08 0.16 -16.97
C LEU A 130 8.12 -0.86 -17.46
N ASN A 131 7.81 -1.66 -18.49
CA ASN A 131 8.70 -2.66 -19.08
C ASN A 131 9.32 -3.60 -18.03
N THR A 132 8.49 -4.14 -17.14
CA THR A 132 8.95 -4.85 -15.93
C THR A 132 9.58 -6.22 -16.18
N GLY A 133 9.71 -6.67 -17.43
CA GLY A 133 10.01 -8.06 -17.73
C GLY A 133 8.92 -9.00 -17.20
N ILE A 134 9.26 -10.26 -16.91
CA ILE A 134 8.34 -11.23 -16.32
C ILE A 134 8.14 -10.87 -14.84
N LEU A 135 6.88 -10.71 -14.44
CA LEU A 135 6.40 -10.59 -13.07
C LEU A 135 5.32 -11.63 -12.86
N GLU A 136 5.63 -12.74 -12.19
CA GLU A 136 4.63 -13.77 -11.92
C GLU A 136 3.69 -13.35 -10.78
N GLN A 137 4.25 -12.70 -9.76
CA GLN A 137 3.55 -12.15 -8.62
C GLN A 137 4.28 -10.90 -8.13
N GLY A 138 3.55 -9.95 -7.57
CA GLY A 138 4.12 -8.68 -7.17
C GLY A 138 3.14 -7.80 -6.43
N SER A 139 3.64 -6.62 -6.08
CA SER A 139 2.85 -5.58 -5.46
C SER A 139 3.17 -4.23 -6.10
N GLY A 140 2.31 -3.26 -5.86
CA GLY A 140 2.50 -1.91 -6.37
C GLY A 140 2.07 -0.87 -5.36
N ARG A 141 2.65 0.32 -5.49
CA ARG A 141 2.15 1.52 -4.81
C ARG A 141 2.14 2.72 -5.76
N ILE A 142 1.24 3.63 -5.45
CA ILE A 142 1.03 4.88 -6.16
C ILE A 142 1.32 6.01 -5.18
N LEU A 143 2.28 6.85 -5.55
CA LEU A 143 2.71 8.01 -4.80
C LEU A 143 2.26 9.27 -5.52
N ALA A 144 1.91 10.30 -4.77
CA ALA A 144 1.57 11.60 -5.32
C ALA A 144 1.94 12.74 -4.37
N ASN A 145 2.16 13.93 -4.92
CA ASN A 145 2.36 15.15 -4.15
C ASN A 145 1.05 15.79 -3.64
N ASN A 146 -0.11 15.27 -4.06
CA ASN A 146 -1.45 15.73 -3.63
C ASN A 146 -2.42 14.53 -3.59
N ALA A 147 -3.42 14.61 -2.71
CA ALA A 147 -4.45 13.60 -2.51
C ALA A 147 -5.64 13.70 -3.49
N GLU A 148 -5.68 14.73 -4.34
CA GLU A 148 -6.71 14.92 -5.39
C GLU A 148 -6.52 13.97 -6.60
N LEU A 149 -6.16 12.72 -6.32
CA LEU A 149 -5.89 11.67 -7.29
C LEU A 149 -6.76 10.45 -6.98
N ILE A 150 -7.49 9.94 -7.97
CA ILE A 150 -8.21 8.67 -7.86
C ILE A 150 -7.61 7.66 -8.82
N CYS A 151 -7.30 6.46 -8.33
CA CYS A 151 -6.71 5.41 -9.16
C CYS A 151 -7.51 4.10 -9.09
N THR A 152 -7.37 3.28 -10.13
CA THR A 152 -7.76 1.87 -10.15
C THR A 152 -6.63 1.05 -10.74
N ALA A 153 -6.49 -0.20 -10.28
CA ALA A 153 -5.53 -1.17 -10.81
C ALA A 153 -6.28 -2.43 -11.25
N GLN A 154 -5.84 -3.02 -12.35
CA GLN A 154 -6.45 -4.23 -12.90
C GLN A 154 -5.45 -5.09 -13.65
N LEU A 155 -5.71 -6.39 -13.64
CA LEU A 155 -5.11 -7.37 -14.52
C LEU A 155 -5.96 -7.46 -15.79
N VAL A 156 -5.29 -7.55 -16.93
CA VAL A 156 -5.93 -7.55 -18.25
C VAL A 156 -5.20 -8.49 -19.20
N ASP A 157 -5.94 -9.16 -20.08
CA ASP A 157 -5.40 -9.80 -21.28
C ASP A 157 -4.86 -8.71 -22.23
N PRO A 158 -3.53 -8.63 -22.42
CA PRO A 158 -2.91 -7.56 -23.19
C PRO A 158 -3.11 -7.70 -24.70
N ILE A 159 -3.49 -8.86 -25.23
CA ILE A 159 -3.61 -9.10 -26.68
C ILE A 159 -5.07 -9.04 -27.14
N GLY A 160 -6.00 -9.58 -26.36
CA GLY A 160 -7.40 -9.70 -26.76
C GLY A 160 -8.11 -8.35 -26.95
N ASN A 161 -8.92 -8.24 -28.01
CA ASN A 161 -9.87 -7.15 -28.21
C ASN A 161 -11.21 -7.72 -28.74
N PRO A 162 -12.21 -8.01 -27.88
CA PRO A 162 -12.23 -7.76 -26.43
C PRO A 162 -11.26 -8.65 -25.63
N PRO A 163 -10.86 -8.27 -24.41
CA PRO A 163 -9.92 -9.04 -23.61
C PRO A 163 -10.57 -10.35 -23.13
N ALA A 164 -9.82 -11.46 -23.15
CA ALA A 164 -10.33 -12.74 -22.65
C ALA A 164 -10.61 -12.73 -21.15
N PHE A 165 -9.89 -11.89 -20.39
CA PHE A 165 -10.15 -11.65 -18.99
C PHE A 165 -9.79 -10.22 -18.59
N MET A 166 -10.46 -9.74 -17.55
CA MET A 166 -10.08 -8.57 -16.77
C MET A 166 -10.43 -8.81 -15.31
N ALA A 167 -9.54 -8.44 -14.40
CA ALA A 167 -9.77 -8.58 -12.96
C ALA A 167 -9.28 -7.34 -12.22
N ARG A 168 -10.15 -6.75 -11.38
CA ARG A 168 -9.78 -5.61 -10.55
C ARG A 168 -8.85 -6.05 -9.42
N LEU A 169 -7.78 -5.30 -9.20
CA LEU A 169 -6.91 -5.47 -8.03
C LEU A 169 -7.44 -4.66 -6.85
N PRO A 170 -7.52 -5.24 -5.63
CA PRO A 170 -7.85 -4.50 -4.43
C PRO A 170 -6.83 -3.39 -4.16
N LEU A 171 -7.32 -2.20 -3.84
CA LEU A 171 -6.50 -1.10 -3.38
C LEU A 171 -6.56 -1.00 -1.85
N PHE A 172 -5.47 -0.51 -1.27
CA PHE A 172 -5.27 -0.27 0.16
C PHE A 172 -4.64 1.10 0.37
N ASP A 173 -4.86 1.71 1.51
CA ASP A 173 -4.13 2.89 1.97
C ASP A 173 -2.75 2.50 2.52
N ARG A 174 -1.97 3.49 2.97
CA ARG A 174 -0.64 3.28 3.59
C ARG A 174 -0.64 2.42 4.86
N TYR A 175 -1.80 2.13 5.44
CA TYR A 175 -1.99 1.30 6.64
C TYR A 175 -2.53 -0.10 6.29
N GLY A 176 -2.64 -0.43 5.01
CA GLY A 176 -3.17 -1.71 4.54
C GLY A 176 -4.68 -1.83 4.68
N GLN A 177 -5.42 -0.72 4.84
CA GLN A 177 -6.88 -0.71 4.92
C GLN A 177 -7.50 -0.37 3.57
N PRO A 178 -8.70 -0.87 3.24
CA PRO A 178 -9.40 -0.45 2.02
C PRO A 178 -9.62 1.08 2.00
N PRO A 179 -9.41 1.77 0.87
CA PRO A 179 -9.63 3.21 0.75
C PRO A 179 -11.03 3.61 1.22
N GLY A 180 -11.10 4.69 2.00
CA GLY A 180 -12.35 5.21 2.54
C GLY A 180 -12.81 4.55 3.85
N THR A 181 -12.07 3.56 4.38
CA THR A 181 -12.32 3.05 5.73
C THR A 181 -12.00 4.12 6.75
N ARG A 182 -13.01 4.66 7.45
CA ARG A 182 -12.76 5.63 8.53
C ARG A 182 -11.94 4.96 9.63
N HIS A 183 -10.74 5.47 9.91
CA HIS A 183 -9.98 5.05 11.07
C HIS A 183 -10.78 5.38 12.33
N LYS A 184 -11.27 4.34 13.01
CA LYS A 184 -11.80 4.49 14.36
C LYS A 184 -10.60 4.73 15.27
N PHE A 185 -10.31 5.99 15.55
CA PHE A 185 -9.41 6.37 16.62
C PHE A 185 -10.09 6.01 17.94
N TYR A 186 -9.71 4.87 18.52
CA TYR A 186 -10.05 4.57 19.90
C TYR A 186 -9.17 5.45 20.79
N LEU A 187 -9.70 6.61 21.19
CA LEU A 187 -9.11 7.38 22.27
C LEU A 187 -9.19 6.52 23.55
N PRO A 188 -8.08 6.29 24.27
CA PRO A 188 -8.16 5.63 25.56
C PRO A 188 -9.02 6.51 26.47
N LEU A 189 -10.18 5.99 26.89
CA LEU A 189 -10.99 6.61 27.92
C LEU A 189 -10.18 6.57 29.23
N ILE A 190 -9.41 7.62 29.48
CA ILE A 190 -8.86 7.88 30.82
C ILE A 190 -10.04 8.46 31.62
N LEU A 191 -10.85 7.56 32.18
CA LEU A 191 -11.84 7.92 33.20
C LEU A 191 -11.10 8.33 34.47
N LYS A 192 -11.37 9.55 34.94
CA LYS A 192 -10.93 10.10 36.22
C LYS A 192 -11.67 9.45 37.38
#